data_AF-A0A0F5MQE6-F1
#
_entry.id   AF-A0A0F5MQE6-F1
#
_cell.length_a   1.000
_cell.length_b   1.000
_cell.length_c   1.000
_cell.angle_alpha   90.00
_cell.angle_beta   90.00
_cell.angle_gamma   90.00
#
_symmetry.space_group_name_H-M   'P 1'
#
loop_
_entity.id
_entity.type
_entity.pdbx_description
1 polymer ?
#
loop_
_entity_poly.entity_id
_entity_poly.type
_entity_poly.pdbx_seq_one_letter_code
_entity_poly.pdbx_strand_id
1 'polypeptide(L)'
;MQLLENRSVIIIEGEQRKEFLQGLITNDIHKCPIYSLMLSPVGKFLYDFFIIEDQDQLLIDCDYLSLESLVKTLNLYKLRKKINIISKKDELGVFSSKEIYNEGICYLDPRSKELGYRIIAPKNTQITNSDHNYELMRLNLGIPEGHKDLIESKSFPLEFAMDRLNAIDFDKGCYVGQEVTSRTKYRGTIRKEIFIIRGEELPHTGDDIIVDQIKIGVMCSQLNNVGLALIKLEEYQKLDQTKLNFSLFKII
;
A
#
# COMPACT_ATOMS: atom_id res chain seq x y z
N MET A 1 -15.15 2.57 -13.59
CA MET A 1 -14.85 1.54 -12.58
C MET A 1 -13.85 0.58 -13.21
N GLN A 2 -12.91 0.01 -12.46
CA GLN A 2 -11.91 -0.92 -13.00
C GLN A 2 -11.69 -2.06 -12.00
N LEU A 3 -11.73 -3.31 -12.46
CA LEU A 3 -11.30 -4.46 -11.68
C LEU A 3 -9.78 -4.40 -11.48
N LEU A 4 -9.34 -4.50 -10.23
CA LEU A 4 -7.94 -4.54 -9.86
C LEU A 4 -7.47 -6.00 -9.83
N GLU A 5 -7.02 -6.51 -10.96
CA GLU A 5 -6.62 -7.92 -11.14
C GLU A 5 -5.47 -8.36 -10.21
N ASN A 6 -4.67 -7.41 -9.71
CA ASN A 6 -3.60 -7.67 -8.77
C ASN A 6 -4.07 -7.71 -7.30
N ARG A 7 -5.37 -7.64 -7.03
CA ARG A 7 -5.92 -7.60 -5.68
C ARG A 7 -6.77 -8.83 -5.39
N SER A 8 -6.83 -9.23 -4.13
CA SER A 8 -7.65 -10.32 -3.64
C SER A 8 -8.24 -10.00 -2.27
N VAL A 9 -9.20 -10.82 -1.84
CA VAL A 9 -9.94 -10.59 -0.60
C VAL A 9 -9.79 -11.78 0.35
N ILE A 10 -9.45 -11.50 1.60
CA ILE A 10 -9.53 -12.43 2.73
C ILE A 10 -10.65 -11.95 3.65
N ILE A 11 -11.44 -12.88 4.19
CA ILE A 11 -12.39 -12.61 5.26
C ILE A 11 -11.83 -13.16 6.58
N ILE A 12 -11.89 -12.36 7.64
CA ILE A 12 -11.61 -12.79 9.00
C ILE A 12 -12.88 -12.67 9.86
N GLU A 13 -13.33 -13.80 10.38
CA GLU A 13 -14.53 -13.90 11.23
C GLU A 13 -14.15 -14.29 12.67
N GLY A 14 -15.08 -14.08 13.60
CA GLY A 14 -14.95 -14.48 15.00
C GLY A 14 -14.79 -13.28 15.94
N GLU A 15 -15.15 -13.47 17.20
CA GLU A 15 -15.23 -12.40 18.21
C GLU A 15 -13.87 -11.73 18.49
N GLN A 16 -12.77 -12.48 18.34
CA GLN A 16 -11.41 -12.00 18.62
C GLN A 16 -10.70 -11.39 17.40
N ARG A 17 -11.39 -11.21 16.26
CA ARG A 17 -10.79 -10.77 14.98
C ARG A 17 -10.06 -9.41 15.07
N LYS A 18 -10.65 -8.43 15.76
CA LYS A 18 -10.04 -7.10 15.94
C LYS A 18 -8.84 -7.14 16.85
N GLU A 19 -8.98 -7.74 18.04
CA GLU A 19 -7.90 -7.91 19.02
C GLU A 19 -6.71 -8.65 18.39
N PHE A 20 -6.98 -9.66 17.56
CA PHE A 20 -5.97 -10.39 16.81
C PHE A 20 -5.17 -9.48 15.87
N LEU A 21 -5.82 -8.70 15.01
CA LEU A 21 -5.12 -7.84 14.06
C LEU A 21 -4.48 -6.62 14.72
N GLN A 22 -5.06 -6.09 15.81
CA GLN A 22 -4.61 -4.84 16.42
C GLN A 22 -3.13 -4.87 16.83
N GLY A 23 -2.61 -6.03 17.26
CA GLY A 23 -1.19 -6.19 17.61
C GLY A 23 -0.26 -6.53 16.42
N LEU A 24 -0.81 -6.81 15.24
CA LEU A 24 -0.05 -7.27 14.06
C LEU A 24 0.12 -6.18 13.00
N ILE A 25 -0.79 -5.21 12.97
CA ILE A 25 -0.88 -4.21 11.91
C ILE A 25 -0.41 -2.83 12.40
N THR A 26 0.06 -1.99 11.48
CA THR A 26 0.58 -0.63 11.80
C THR A 26 -0.49 0.42 12.08
N ASN A 27 -1.75 0.19 11.73
CA ASN A 27 -2.85 1.15 11.90
C ASN A 27 -3.89 0.64 12.92
N ASP A 28 -4.79 1.51 13.40
CA ASP A 28 -5.79 1.16 14.41
C ASP A 28 -7.04 0.53 13.77
N ILE A 29 -7.28 -0.75 14.08
CA ILE A 29 -8.42 -1.51 13.53
C ILE A 29 -9.77 -0.89 13.87
N HIS A 30 -9.85 -0.07 14.93
CA HIS A 30 -11.07 0.59 15.35
C HIS A 30 -11.43 1.82 14.50
N LYS A 31 -10.58 2.21 13.54
CA LYS A 31 -10.76 3.35 12.64
C LYS A 31 -11.13 2.94 11.20
N CYS A 32 -11.59 1.69 10.99
CA CYS A 32 -11.95 1.19 9.67
C CYS A 32 -12.93 2.12 8.92
N PRO A 33 -12.82 2.23 7.58
CA PRO A 33 -11.85 1.56 6.70
C PRO A 33 -10.44 2.16 6.81
N ILE A 34 -9.42 1.30 6.82
CA ILE A 34 -8.01 1.70 6.99
C ILE A 34 -7.13 1.09 5.89
N TYR A 35 -6.06 1.80 5.54
CA TYR A 35 -4.88 1.21 4.91
C TYR A 35 -3.87 0.88 6.00
N SER A 36 -3.24 -0.27 5.94
CA SER A 36 -2.30 -0.71 6.97
C SER A 36 -1.24 -1.62 6.38
N LEU A 37 -0.13 -1.72 7.12
CA LEU A 37 0.96 -2.63 6.83
C LEU A 37 1.02 -3.72 7.89
N MET A 38 1.66 -4.83 7.53
CA MET A 38 2.26 -5.77 8.47
C MET A 38 3.77 -5.73 8.29
N LEU A 39 4.50 -5.62 9.40
CA LEU A 39 5.96 -5.47 9.39
C LEU A 39 6.66 -6.67 10.01
N SER A 40 7.93 -6.82 9.67
CA SER A 40 8.83 -7.71 10.40
C SER A 40 9.17 -7.12 11.78
N PRO A 41 9.69 -7.93 12.72
CA PRO A 41 10.12 -7.43 14.04
C PRO A 41 11.15 -6.30 13.97
N VAL A 42 11.93 -6.23 12.89
CA VAL A 42 12.93 -5.17 12.64
C VAL A 42 12.36 -4.01 11.79
N GLY A 43 11.04 -3.88 11.69
CA GLY A 43 10.36 -2.75 11.05
C GLY A 43 10.43 -2.73 9.52
N LYS A 44 10.64 -3.89 8.88
CA LYS A 44 10.66 -4.01 7.42
C LYS A 44 9.27 -4.33 6.90
N PHE A 45 8.95 -3.80 5.72
CA PHE A 45 7.72 -4.13 5.00
C PHE A 45 7.59 -5.64 4.76
N LEU A 46 6.43 -6.22 5.09
CA LEU A 46 6.05 -7.57 4.67
C LEU A 46 4.82 -7.53 3.75
N TYR A 47 3.76 -6.86 4.18
CA TYR A 47 2.50 -6.79 3.44
C TYR A 47 1.86 -5.41 3.62
N ASP A 48 1.10 -4.98 2.62
CA ASP A 48 0.10 -3.92 2.75
C ASP A 48 -1.30 -4.47 2.43
N PHE A 49 -2.29 -3.85 3.03
CA PHE A 49 -3.68 -4.21 2.78
C PHE A 49 -4.63 -3.11 3.26
N PHE A 50 -5.85 -3.14 2.73
CA PHE A 50 -6.97 -2.36 3.22
C PHE A 50 -7.82 -3.25 4.10
N ILE A 51 -8.30 -2.72 5.22
CA ILE A 51 -9.19 -3.45 6.12
C ILE A 51 -10.49 -2.68 6.26
N ILE A 52 -11.59 -3.39 6.07
CA ILE A 52 -12.94 -2.89 6.24
C ILE A 52 -13.65 -3.78 7.24
N GLU A 53 -14.40 -3.15 8.14
CA GLU A 53 -15.32 -3.86 9.00
C GLU A 53 -16.71 -3.87 8.37
N ASP A 54 -17.28 -5.06 8.26
CA ASP A 54 -18.65 -5.26 7.81
C ASP A 54 -19.32 -6.22 8.79
N GLN A 55 -20.25 -5.69 9.60
CA GLN A 55 -20.96 -6.45 10.63
C GLN A 55 -19.98 -7.26 11.51
N ASP A 56 -20.09 -8.59 11.48
CA ASP A 56 -19.31 -9.51 12.31
C ASP A 56 -18.03 -10.05 11.65
N GLN A 57 -17.61 -9.45 10.55
CA GLN A 57 -16.43 -9.85 9.79
C GLN A 57 -15.51 -8.67 9.45
N LEU A 58 -14.24 -8.99 9.18
CA LEU A 58 -13.29 -8.08 8.58
C LEU A 58 -12.97 -8.55 7.16
N LEU A 59 -13.04 -7.65 6.21
CA LEU A 59 -12.57 -7.88 4.85
C LEU A 59 -11.19 -7.25 4.70
N ILE A 60 -10.25 -8.03 4.16
CA ILE A 60 -8.87 -7.61 3.90
C ILE A 60 -8.66 -7.66 2.39
N ASP A 61 -8.54 -6.49 1.78
CA ASP A 61 -8.10 -6.31 0.40
C ASP A 61 -6.57 -6.29 0.38
N CYS A 62 -5.96 -7.33 -0.19
CA CYS A 62 -4.51 -7.53 -0.24
C CYS A 62 -4.00 -7.78 -1.66
N ASP A 63 -2.68 -7.78 -1.84
CA ASP A 63 -2.03 -8.19 -3.10
C ASP A 63 -2.33 -9.67 -3.40
N TYR A 64 -2.76 -9.96 -4.64
CA TYR A 64 -3.06 -11.32 -5.11
C TYR A 64 -1.83 -12.23 -5.02
N LEU A 65 -0.64 -11.72 -5.37
CA LEU A 65 0.59 -12.53 -5.37
C LEU A 65 1.04 -12.91 -3.95
N SER A 66 0.63 -12.12 -2.94
CA SER A 66 0.97 -12.34 -1.54
C SER A 66 -0.13 -13.04 -0.75
N LEU A 67 -1.25 -13.36 -1.38
CA LEU A 67 -2.43 -13.92 -0.71
C LEU A 67 -2.08 -15.18 0.11
N GLU A 68 -1.44 -16.16 -0.51
CA GLU A 68 -1.14 -17.44 0.13
C GLU A 68 -0.10 -17.28 1.27
N SER A 69 0.91 -16.42 1.08
CA SER A 69 1.92 -16.15 2.10
C SER A 69 1.37 -15.32 3.26
N LEU A 70 0.48 -14.36 3.00
CA LEU A 70 -0.24 -13.59 4.01
C LEU A 70 -1.17 -14.49 4.82
N VAL A 71 -1.99 -15.33 4.18
CA VAL A 71 -2.87 -16.30 4.88
C VAL A 71 -2.05 -17.24 5.76
N LYS A 72 -0.93 -17.77 5.25
CA LYS A 72 -0.02 -18.60 6.04
C LYS A 72 0.55 -17.84 7.25
N THR A 73 0.98 -16.61 7.06
CA THR A 73 1.51 -15.75 8.13
C THR A 73 0.44 -15.46 9.18
N LEU A 74 -0.77 -15.06 8.78
CA LEU A 74 -1.86 -14.82 9.72
C LEU A 74 -2.22 -16.09 10.50
N ASN A 75 -2.21 -17.26 9.87
CA ASN A 75 -2.44 -18.54 10.57
C ASN A 75 -1.33 -18.87 11.58
N LEU A 76 -0.07 -18.51 11.32
CA LEU A 76 1.02 -18.64 12.30
C LEU A 76 0.76 -17.80 13.55
N TYR A 77 0.26 -16.57 13.40
CA TYR A 77 -0.05 -15.68 14.53
C TYR A 77 -1.39 -15.97 15.20
N LYS A 78 -2.34 -16.60 14.50
CA LYS A 78 -3.69 -16.92 15.01
C LYS A 78 -3.67 -17.71 16.30
N LEU A 79 -2.71 -18.64 16.46
CA LEU A 79 -2.59 -19.52 17.62
C LEU A 79 -3.95 -20.15 17.99
N ARG A 80 -4.33 -20.13 19.27
CA ARG A 80 -5.59 -20.69 19.79
C ARG A 80 -6.78 -19.72 19.69
N LYS A 81 -6.62 -18.55 19.04
CA LYS A 81 -7.71 -17.57 18.92
C LYS A 81 -8.85 -18.16 18.09
N LYS A 82 -10.08 -17.97 18.56
CA LYS A 82 -11.31 -18.45 17.92
C LYS A 82 -11.70 -17.52 16.76
N ILE A 83 -10.91 -17.55 15.69
CA ILE A 83 -11.15 -16.80 14.47
C ILE A 83 -11.09 -17.73 13.25
N ASN A 84 -11.73 -17.36 12.15
CA ASN A 84 -11.58 -18.04 10.86
C ASN A 84 -10.94 -17.09 9.86
N ILE A 85 -10.07 -17.60 8.99
CA ILE A 85 -9.36 -16.83 7.97
C ILE A 85 -9.63 -17.52 6.64
N ILE A 86 -10.41 -16.88 5.77
CA ILE A 86 -10.99 -17.50 4.58
C ILE A 86 -10.58 -16.66 3.37
N SER A 87 -9.93 -17.30 2.39
CA SER A 87 -9.68 -16.65 1.10
C SER A 87 -10.96 -16.64 0.26
N LYS A 88 -11.25 -15.49 -0.37
CA LYS A 88 -12.40 -15.28 -1.27
C LYS A 88 -11.95 -14.93 -2.69
N LYS A 89 -10.74 -15.34 -3.09
CA LYS A 89 -10.09 -14.98 -4.37
C LYS A 89 -10.88 -15.30 -5.64
N ASP A 90 -11.74 -16.31 -5.58
CA ASP A 90 -12.56 -16.77 -6.70
C ASP A 90 -13.98 -16.20 -6.66
N GLU A 91 -14.41 -15.65 -5.52
CA GLU A 91 -15.77 -15.14 -5.29
C GLU A 91 -15.84 -13.61 -5.36
N LEU A 92 -14.87 -12.92 -4.75
CA LEU A 92 -14.85 -11.47 -4.60
C LEU A 92 -13.71 -10.84 -5.42
N GLY A 93 -13.99 -9.67 -5.97
CA GLY A 93 -13.03 -8.79 -6.62
C GLY A 93 -12.94 -7.44 -5.93
N VAL A 94 -11.82 -6.76 -6.13
CA VAL A 94 -11.63 -5.37 -5.69
C VAL A 94 -11.66 -4.47 -6.92
N PHE A 95 -12.50 -3.45 -6.88
CA PHE A 95 -12.64 -2.48 -7.95
C PHE A 95 -12.27 -1.08 -7.47
N SER A 96 -11.81 -0.26 -8.40
CA SER A 96 -11.57 1.16 -8.21
C SER A 96 -12.55 1.99 -9.03
N SER A 97 -13.00 3.12 -8.48
CA SER A 97 -13.97 4.00 -9.14
C SER A 97 -13.79 5.44 -8.69
N LYS A 98 -14.16 6.41 -9.54
CA LYS A 98 -14.29 7.82 -9.13
C LYS A 98 -15.66 8.13 -8.51
N GLU A 99 -16.62 7.25 -8.70
CA GLU A 99 -18.01 7.41 -8.29
C GLU A 99 -18.39 6.32 -7.28
N ILE A 100 -19.37 6.65 -6.43
CA ILE A 100 -19.98 5.70 -5.50
C ILE A 100 -20.67 4.60 -6.28
N TYR A 101 -20.54 3.35 -5.82
CA TYR A 101 -21.21 2.19 -6.38
C TYR A 101 -22.02 1.50 -5.29
N ASN A 102 -23.25 1.09 -5.61
CA ASN A 102 -24.21 0.61 -4.61
C ASN A 102 -24.14 -0.90 -4.37
N GLU A 103 -23.46 -1.66 -5.24
CA GLU A 103 -23.30 -3.11 -5.09
C GLU A 103 -22.00 -3.41 -4.35
N GLY A 104 -22.09 -4.26 -3.34
CA GLY A 104 -20.96 -4.61 -2.49
C GLY A 104 -20.60 -3.53 -1.47
N ILE A 105 -19.37 -3.57 -0.96
CA ILE A 105 -18.86 -2.65 0.05
C ILE A 105 -18.04 -1.56 -0.65
N CYS A 106 -18.59 -0.35 -0.72
CA CYS A 106 -17.95 0.81 -1.32
C CYS A 106 -17.46 1.80 -0.25
N TYR A 107 -16.20 2.20 -0.31
CA TYR A 107 -15.59 3.14 0.63
C TYR A 107 -14.54 4.02 -0.05
N LEU A 108 -14.34 5.23 0.46
CA LEU A 108 -13.32 6.14 -0.06
C LEU A 108 -11.92 5.54 0.20
N ASP A 109 -11.01 5.62 -0.76
CA ASP A 109 -9.64 5.10 -0.60
C ASP A 109 -8.94 5.87 0.54
N PRO A 110 -8.55 5.20 1.64
CA PRO A 110 -8.03 5.86 2.82
C PRO A 110 -6.64 6.48 2.62
N ARG A 111 -5.96 6.18 1.51
CA ARG A 111 -4.65 6.79 1.20
C ARG A 111 -4.80 8.20 0.63
N SER A 112 -5.83 8.44 -0.17
CA SER A 112 -6.14 9.73 -0.76
C SER A 112 -7.53 9.75 -1.39
N LYS A 113 -8.30 10.80 -1.08
CA LYS A 113 -9.60 11.08 -1.72
C LYS A 113 -9.50 11.19 -3.25
N GLU A 114 -8.33 11.58 -3.77
CA GLU A 114 -8.09 11.73 -5.20
C GLU A 114 -8.04 10.39 -5.94
N LEU A 115 -7.86 9.27 -5.24
CA LEU A 115 -8.02 7.94 -5.84
C LEU A 115 -9.49 7.54 -6.01
N GLY A 116 -10.41 8.24 -5.35
CA GLY A 116 -11.83 7.91 -5.36
C GLY A 116 -12.16 6.77 -4.40
N TYR A 117 -12.96 5.84 -4.86
CA TYR A 117 -13.56 4.76 -4.09
C TYR A 117 -12.94 3.40 -4.42
N ARG A 118 -12.81 2.58 -3.38
CA ARG A 118 -12.61 1.14 -3.47
C ARG A 118 -13.94 0.43 -3.27
N ILE A 119 -14.13 -0.67 -4.00
CA ILE A 119 -15.35 -1.47 -3.97
C ILE A 119 -14.95 -2.94 -3.83
N ILE A 120 -15.49 -3.64 -2.84
CA ILE A 120 -15.41 -5.10 -2.74
C ILE A 120 -16.77 -5.66 -3.12
N ALA A 121 -16.84 -6.39 -4.23
CA ALA A 121 -18.07 -6.92 -4.82
C ALA A 121 -17.82 -8.30 -5.46
N PRO A 122 -18.86 -9.04 -5.89
CA PRO A 122 -18.66 -10.26 -6.67
C PRO A 122 -17.69 -10.05 -7.84
N LYS A 123 -16.79 -11.01 -8.07
CA LYS A 123 -15.74 -10.86 -9.09
C LYS A 123 -16.29 -10.67 -10.51
N ASN A 124 -17.51 -11.15 -10.76
CA ASN A 124 -18.23 -11.02 -12.03
C ASN A 124 -19.13 -9.77 -12.12
N THR A 125 -19.05 -8.84 -11.17
CA THR A 125 -19.76 -7.56 -11.24
C THR A 125 -19.43 -6.83 -12.54
N GLN A 126 -20.45 -6.37 -13.25
CA GLN A 126 -20.29 -5.73 -14.55
C GLN A 126 -19.68 -4.33 -14.43
N ILE A 127 -18.71 -4.04 -15.29
CA ILE A 127 -18.01 -2.76 -15.33
C ILE A 127 -18.63 -1.90 -16.42
N THR A 128 -19.25 -0.79 -16.04
CA THR A 128 -19.99 0.09 -16.96
C THR A 128 -19.15 1.23 -17.54
N ASN A 129 -17.94 1.48 -17.03
CA ASN A 129 -17.19 2.69 -17.36
C ASN A 129 -15.67 2.42 -17.46
N SER A 130 -15.12 2.38 -18.68
CA SER A 130 -13.78 1.87 -19.01
C SER A 130 -12.63 2.88 -18.92
N ASP A 131 -12.91 4.18 -18.88
CA ASP A 131 -11.85 5.22 -18.95
C ASP A 131 -11.16 5.46 -17.60
N HIS A 132 -11.44 4.62 -16.59
CA HIS A 132 -10.76 4.65 -15.31
C HIS A 132 -9.44 3.88 -15.41
N ASN A 133 -8.32 4.60 -15.23
CA ASN A 133 -6.99 3.99 -15.15
C ASN A 133 -6.39 4.23 -13.77
N TYR A 134 -6.64 3.28 -12.87
CA TYR A 134 -6.18 3.33 -11.49
C TYR A 134 -4.67 3.40 -11.36
N GLU A 135 -3.94 2.64 -12.19
CA GLU A 135 -2.48 2.60 -12.19
C GLU A 135 -1.90 3.98 -12.54
N LEU A 136 -2.40 4.60 -13.61
CA LEU A 136 -1.97 5.94 -14.00
C LEU A 136 -2.31 6.97 -12.91
N MET A 137 -3.47 6.86 -12.28
CA MET A 137 -3.87 7.76 -11.19
C MET A 137 -2.93 7.67 -9.99
N ARG A 138 -2.66 6.46 -9.47
CA ARG A 138 -1.77 6.30 -8.31
C ARG A 138 -0.35 6.81 -8.60
N LEU A 139 0.16 6.59 -9.81
CA LEU A 139 1.51 7.05 -10.20
C LEU A 139 1.56 8.58 -10.27
N ASN A 140 0.54 9.23 -10.85
CA ASN A 140 0.45 10.69 -10.91
C ASN A 140 0.29 11.32 -9.52
N LEU A 141 -0.29 10.60 -8.56
CA LEU A 141 -0.41 11.02 -7.17
C LEU A 141 0.82 10.66 -6.34
N GLY A 142 1.77 9.88 -6.85
CA GLY A 142 2.94 9.43 -6.10
C GLY A 142 2.65 8.36 -5.05
N ILE A 143 1.60 7.57 -5.22
CA ILE A 143 1.12 6.58 -4.26
C ILE A 143 1.71 5.19 -4.58
N PRO A 144 2.70 4.73 -3.80
CA PRO A 144 3.21 3.36 -3.90
C PRO A 144 2.15 2.33 -3.50
N GLU A 145 2.28 1.12 -4.06
CA GLU A 145 1.38 -0.01 -3.81
C GLU A 145 2.14 -1.33 -3.67
N GLY A 146 1.99 -1.98 -2.52
CA GLY A 146 2.42 -3.35 -2.25
C GLY A 146 3.79 -3.74 -2.80
N HIS A 147 3.89 -4.98 -3.29
CA HIS A 147 5.12 -5.56 -3.83
C HIS A 147 5.54 -4.97 -5.18
N LYS A 148 4.69 -4.17 -5.83
CA LYS A 148 5.08 -3.44 -7.04
C LYS A 148 6.14 -2.40 -6.72
N ASP A 149 5.98 -1.70 -5.60
CA ASP A 149 6.86 -0.59 -5.23
C ASP A 149 7.79 -0.92 -4.06
N LEU A 150 7.35 -1.76 -3.11
CA LEU A 150 8.09 -2.10 -1.90
C LEU A 150 8.64 -3.53 -1.98
N ILE A 151 9.94 -3.67 -1.75
CA ILE A 151 10.59 -4.97 -1.64
C ILE A 151 10.38 -5.55 -0.24
N GLU A 152 9.75 -6.72 -0.16
CA GLU A 152 9.54 -7.50 1.07
C GLU A 152 10.84 -7.68 1.85
N SER A 153 10.77 -7.54 3.18
CA SER A 153 11.88 -7.70 4.12
C SER A 153 13.08 -6.74 3.92
N LYS A 154 13.03 -5.84 2.93
CA LYS A 154 14.09 -4.85 2.64
C LYS A 154 13.63 -3.41 2.84
N SER A 155 12.42 -3.09 2.41
CA SER A 155 11.91 -1.72 2.40
C SER A 155 11.53 -1.25 3.80
N PHE A 156 11.80 0.03 4.09
CA PHE A 156 11.33 0.70 5.29
C PHE A 156 10.10 1.56 4.93
N PRO A 157 8.95 1.40 5.60
CA PRO A 157 7.71 2.08 5.23
C PRO A 157 7.81 3.61 5.08
N LEU A 158 8.58 4.27 5.96
CA LEU A 158 8.70 5.73 5.95
C LEU A 158 9.46 6.27 4.73
N GLU A 159 10.33 5.45 4.10
CA GLU A 159 10.97 5.81 2.82
C GLU A 159 9.96 5.86 1.66
N PHE A 160 8.81 5.20 1.82
CA PHE A 160 7.71 5.14 0.85
C PHE A 160 6.50 5.96 1.28
N ALA A 161 6.70 6.95 2.16
CA ALA A 161 5.67 7.87 2.63
C ALA A 161 4.44 7.19 3.27
N MET A 162 4.60 5.98 3.81
CA MET A 162 3.47 5.22 4.37
C MET A 162 2.82 5.88 5.59
N ASP A 163 3.57 6.70 6.34
CA ASP A 163 3.01 7.54 7.40
C ASP A 163 2.11 8.65 6.86
N ARG A 164 2.45 9.20 5.70
CA ARG A 164 1.66 10.22 5.02
C ARG A 164 0.42 9.60 4.39
N LEU A 165 0.51 8.37 3.87
CA LEU A 165 -0.60 7.63 3.24
C LEU A 165 -1.59 7.00 4.25
N ASN A 166 -1.63 7.49 5.48
CA ASN A 166 -2.48 6.99 6.55
C ASN A 166 -2.30 5.48 6.83
N ALA A 167 -1.12 4.91 6.55
CA ALA A 167 -0.87 3.47 6.75
C ALA A 167 -0.41 3.13 8.17
N ILE A 168 -0.02 4.14 8.95
CA ILE A 168 0.60 3.97 10.27
C ILE A 168 -0.09 4.92 11.24
N ASP A 169 -0.61 4.37 12.33
CA ASP A 169 -1.08 5.15 13.46
C ASP A 169 0.04 5.21 14.52
N PHE A 170 0.49 6.41 14.87
CA PHE A 170 1.54 6.58 15.89
C PHE A 170 0.99 6.69 17.31
N ASP A 171 -0.33 6.83 17.46
CA ASP A 171 -1.03 6.97 18.73
C ASP A 171 -1.68 5.66 19.21
N LYS A 172 -1.66 4.61 18.38
CA LYS A 172 -2.16 3.28 18.75
C LYS A 172 -1.21 2.53 19.70
N GLY A 173 -1.74 1.45 20.28
CA GLY A 173 -0.96 0.51 21.11
C GLY A 173 0.10 -0.29 20.34
N CYS A 174 0.81 -1.15 21.06
CA CYS A 174 1.96 -1.89 20.53
C CYS A 174 1.61 -2.77 19.32
N TYR A 175 2.50 -2.78 18.33
CA TYR A 175 2.43 -3.68 17.18
C TYR A 175 3.84 -4.15 16.75
N VAL A 176 3.92 -5.23 15.98
CA VAL A 176 5.21 -5.79 15.50
C VAL A 176 5.96 -4.79 14.63
N GLY A 177 7.23 -4.51 14.97
CA GLY A 177 8.08 -3.57 14.23
C GLY A 177 7.87 -2.08 14.56
N GLN A 178 7.08 -1.77 15.59
CA GLN A 178 6.79 -0.39 16.02
C GLN A 178 8.05 0.39 16.45
N GLU A 179 8.98 -0.25 17.17
CA GLU A 179 10.16 0.44 17.74
C GLU A 179 10.99 1.14 16.66
N VAL A 180 11.34 0.40 15.60
CA VAL A 180 12.14 0.92 14.48
C VAL A 180 11.37 2.02 13.74
N THR A 181 10.08 1.82 13.50
CA THR A 181 9.21 2.78 12.80
C THR A 181 9.10 4.09 13.58
N SER A 182 8.77 4.01 14.87
CA SER A 182 8.60 5.17 15.75
C SER A 182 9.92 5.90 15.98
N ARG A 183 11.02 5.17 16.21
CA ARG A 183 12.36 5.76 16.32
C ARG A 183 12.72 6.54 15.07
N THR A 184 12.42 6.00 13.89
CA THR A 184 12.71 6.66 12.62
C THR A 184 11.87 7.93 12.46
N LYS A 185 10.57 7.90 12.79
CA LYS A 185 9.66 9.06 12.71
C LYS A 185 10.12 10.23 13.59
N TYR A 186 10.47 9.97 14.85
CA TYR A 186 10.71 11.03 15.83
C TYR A 186 12.17 11.45 15.98
N ARG A 187 13.12 10.56 15.64
CA ARG A 187 14.55 10.76 15.94
C ARG A 187 15.47 10.30 14.81
N GLY A 188 14.94 9.66 13.77
CA GLY A 188 15.73 9.11 12.68
C GLY A 188 15.90 10.10 11.54
N THR A 189 16.83 9.78 10.65
CA THR A 189 17.00 10.47 9.38
C THR A 189 16.54 9.53 8.27
N ILE A 190 15.53 9.95 7.51
CA ILE A 190 15.13 9.28 6.28
C ILE A 190 16.21 9.61 5.23
N ARG A 191 16.81 8.57 4.63
CA ARG A 191 17.90 8.73 3.64
C ARG A 191 17.44 8.54 2.20
N LYS A 192 16.30 7.87 2.01
CA LYS A 192 15.68 7.64 0.71
C LYS A 192 14.20 7.98 0.79
N GLU A 193 13.67 8.58 -0.26
CA GLU A 193 12.24 8.86 -0.38
C GLU A 193 11.70 8.48 -1.76
N ILE A 194 10.40 8.25 -1.82
CA ILE A 194 9.65 8.02 -3.05
C ILE A 194 9.42 9.34 -3.80
N PHE A 195 9.74 9.35 -5.09
CA PHE A 195 9.54 10.49 -6.00
C PHE A 195 8.67 10.07 -7.17
N ILE A 196 7.89 11.01 -7.68
CA ILE A 196 7.26 10.91 -8.99
C ILE A 196 8.29 11.37 -10.02
N ILE A 197 8.56 10.52 -11.00
CA ILE A 197 9.43 10.82 -12.14
C ILE A 197 8.59 10.90 -13.41
N ARG A 198 8.90 11.86 -14.29
CA ARG A 198 8.31 11.97 -15.63
C ARG A 198 9.38 12.02 -16.70
N GLY A 199 9.12 11.37 -17.82
CA GLY A 199 10.04 11.30 -18.96
C GLY A 199 9.41 10.58 -20.15
N GLU A 200 9.94 10.80 -21.35
CA GLU A 200 9.46 10.11 -22.56
C GLU A 200 9.77 8.62 -22.51
N GLU A 201 10.98 8.27 -22.08
CA GLU A 201 11.42 6.91 -21.79
C GLU A 201 11.90 6.83 -20.34
N LEU A 202 11.22 6.03 -19.53
CA LEU A 202 11.61 5.78 -18.15
C LEU A 202 12.31 4.42 -18.03
N PRO A 203 13.28 4.27 -17.11
CA PRO A 203 13.89 2.97 -16.82
C PRO A 203 12.85 1.92 -16.43
N HIS A 204 13.16 0.64 -16.66
CA HIS A 204 12.25 -0.42 -16.26
C HIS A 204 12.23 -0.56 -14.72
N THR A 205 11.16 -1.14 -14.18
CA THR A 205 11.07 -1.47 -12.75
C THR A 205 12.29 -2.29 -12.31
N GLY A 206 12.95 -1.83 -11.24
CA GLY A 206 14.17 -2.43 -10.71
C GLY A 206 15.47 -1.86 -11.29
N ASP A 207 15.41 -1.10 -12.38
CA ASP A 207 16.58 -0.46 -12.97
C ASP A 207 17.08 0.71 -12.11
N ASP A 208 18.38 0.98 -12.23
CA ASP A 208 19.02 2.09 -11.56
C ASP A 208 18.62 3.42 -12.19
N ILE A 209 18.29 4.41 -11.34
CA ILE A 209 18.16 5.80 -11.78
C ILE A 209 19.56 6.40 -11.76
N ILE A 210 20.06 6.75 -12.95
CA ILE A 210 21.39 7.33 -13.14
C ILE A 210 21.24 8.74 -13.71
N VAL A 211 21.85 9.73 -13.06
CA VAL A 211 21.93 11.12 -13.51
C VAL A 211 23.40 11.54 -13.45
N ASP A 212 23.91 12.14 -14.53
CA ASP A 212 25.32 12.56 -14.64
C ASP A 212 26.31 11.45 -14.24
N GLN A 213 26.03 10.20 -14.65
CA GLN A 213 26.80 8.98 -14.34
C GLN A 213 26.77 8.55 -12.86
N ILE A 214 25.98 9.20 -12.01
CA ILE A 214 25.81 8.87 -10.60
C ILE A 214 24.51 8.09 -10.43
N LYS A 215 24.57 6.93 -9.77
CA LYS A 215 23.38 6.19 -9.34
C LYS A 215 22.72 6.90 -8.16
N ILE A 216 21.54 7.46 -8.39
CA ILE A 216 20.80 8.23 -7.38
C ILE A 216 19.62 7.47 -6.78
N GLY A 217 19.19 6.38 -7.39
CA GLY A 217 18.04 5.61 -6.90
C GLY A 217 17.74 4.36 -7.71
N VAL A 218 16.52 3.85 -7.55
CA VAL A 218 15.99 2.69 -8.26
C VAL A 218 14.56 2.97 -8.68
N MET A 219 14.18 2.51 -9.87
CA MET A 219 12.81 2.60 -10.37
C MET A 219 11.92 1.58 -9.66
N CYS A 220 10.78 2.01 -9.14
CA CYS A 220 9.81 1.17 -8.44
C CYS A 220 8.73 0.67 -9.42
N SER A 221 7.90 1.56 -9.96
CA SER A 221 6.88 1.23 -10.95
C SER A 221 6.70 2.34 -11.97
N GLN A 222 6.24 2.01 -13.17
CA GLN A 222 6.00 2.98 -14.23
C GLN A 222 4.81 2.61 -15.11
N LEU A 223 4.22 3.63 -15.73
CA LEU A 223 3.28 3.48 -16.83
C LEU A 223 3.37 4.70 -17.73
N ASN A 224 3.58 4.47 -19.02
CA ASN A 224 3.77 5.52 -20.03
C ASN A 224 4.93 6.46 -19.63
N ASN A 225 4.64 7.74 -19.42
CA ASN A 225 5.61 8.79 -19.14
C ASN A 225 5.70 9.19 -17.66
N VAL A 226 5.13 8.38 -16.76
CA VAL A 226 5.18 8.63 -15.31
C VAL A 226 5.54 7.36 -14.55
N GLY A 227 6.28 7.51 -13.47
CA GLY A 227 6.57 6.42 -12.56
C GLY A 227 7.00 6.88 -11.18
N LEU A 228 7.24 5.91 -10.31
CA LEU A 228 7.75 6.10 -8.97
C LEU A 228 9.16 5.57 -8.87
N ALA A 229 10.03 6.31 -8.19
CA ALA A 229 11.38 5.86 -7.91
C ALA A 229 11.78 6.18 -6.47
N LEU A 230 12.55 5.26 -5.89
CA LEU A 230 13.14 5.45 -4.58
C LEU A 230 14.51 6.11 -4.73
N ILE A 231 14.61 7.39 -4.35
CA ILE A 231 15.78 8.23 -4.57
C ILE A 231 16.52 8.47 -3.24
N LYS A 232 17.85 8.39 -3.28
CA LYS A 232 18.73 8.80 -2.17
C LYS A 232 18.74 10.32 -2.06
N LEU A 233 18.29 10.84 -0.92
CA LEU A 233 18.15 12.28 -0.71
C LEU A 233 19.48 13.02 -0.82
N GLU A 234 20.56 12.43 -0.31
CA GLU A 234 21.90 13.04 -0.37
C GLU A 234 22.38 13.23 -1.81
N GLU A 235 22.14 12.26 -2.68
CA GLU A 235 22.52 12.37 -4.10
C GLU A 235 21.61 13.34 -4.84
N TYR A 236 20.30 13.29 -4.60
CA TYR A 236 19.35 14.23 -5.20
C TYR A 236 19.65 15.69 -4.86
N GLN A 237 20.07 15.98 -3.63
CA GLN A 237 20.42 17.33 -3.19
C GLN A 237 21.66 17.91 -3.89
N LYS A 238 22.54 17.05 -4.45
CA LYS A 238 23.73 17.47 -5.19
C LYS A 238 23.43 17.87 -6.64
N LEU A 239 22.24 17.52 -7.15
CA LEU A 239 21.87 17.72 -8.55
C LEU A 239 21.25 19.09 -8.80
N ASP A 240 21.38 19.58 -10.04
CA ASP A 240 20.60 20.71 -10.53
C ASP A 240 19.15 20.29 -10.76
N GLN A 241 18.30 20.54 -9.77
CA GLN A 241 16.89 20.13 -9.76
C GLN A 241 16.08 20.75 -10.90
N THR A 242 16.51 21.87 -11.49
CA THR A 242 15.82 22.51 -12.62
C THR A 242 15.86 21.66 -13.90
N LYS A 243 16.79 20.71 -13.97
CA LYS A 243 16.94 19.77 -15.09
C LYS A 243 16.21 18.45 -14.87
N LEU A 244 15.63 18.24 -13.68
CA LEU A 244 14.97 17.00 -13.31
C LEU A 244 13.46 17.18 -13.33
N ASN A 245 12.76 16.34 -14.09
CA ASN A 245 11.31 16.23 -14.03
C ASN A 245 10.87 15.33 -12.87
N PHE A 246 11.45 15.59 -11.69
CA PHE A 246 11.23 14.81 -10.48
C PHE A 246 10.42 15.68 -9.52
N SER A 247 9.36 15.14 -8.95
CA SER A 247 8.63 15.78 -7.89
C SER A 247 8.54 14.86 -6.70
N LEU A 248 8.88 15.37 -5.51
CA LEU A 248 8.68 14.63 -4.27
C LEU A 248 7.19 14.33 -4.12
N PHE A 249 6.84 13.14 -3.64
CA PHE A 249 5.47 12.86 -3.23
C PHE A 249 5.03 13.93 -2.21
N LYS A 250 3.92 14.61 -2.52
CA LYS A 250 3.25 15.57 -1.65
C LYS A 250 1.79 15.15 -1.54
N ILE A 251 1.27 15.12 -0.33
CA ILE A 251 -0.17 15.01 -0.12
C ILE A 251 -0.77 16.38 -0.37
N ILE A 252 -1.81 16.41 -1.20
CA ILE A 252 -2.71 17.56 -1.37
C ILE A 252 -3.85 17.41 -0.36
#